data_AF-A0A7W5DN40-F1
#
_entry.id   AF-A0A7W5DN40-F1
#
_cell.length_a   1.000
_cell.length_b   1.000
_cell.length_c   1.000
_cell.angle_alpha   90.00
_cell.angle_beta   90.00
_cell.angle_gamma   90.00
#
_symmetry.space_group_name_H-M   'P 1'
#
loop_
_entity.id
_entity.type
_entity.pdbx_description
1 polymer ?
#
loop_
_entity_poly.entity_id
_entity_poly.type
_entity_poly.pdbx_seq_one_letter_code
_entity_poly.pdbx_strand_id
1 'polypeptide(L)'
;MIDERERLNERIDTLPETQQQVLRRTRDVELNQEVYLQLRNKIQEMKIAKASTVGNMRILDEAVVQPEPVEPKKPLIVVLATLLGGMLAVGIVLVRGLLRRGVESAEQVEEVGLPVYASVPLSDEQQKLVQRDEAP
;
A
#
# COMPACT_ATOMS: atom_id res chain seq x y z
N MET A 1 38.05 -25.76 -53.92
CA MET A 1 38.33 -25.62 -52.47
C MET A 1 38.62 -26.96 -51.82
N ILE A 2 37.86 -28.03 -52.11
CA ILE A 2 38.17 -29.39 -51.62
C ILE A 2 39.46 -29.92 -52.26
N ASP A 3 39.62 -29.77 -53.58
CA ASP A 3 40.84 -30.17 -54.31
C ASP A 3 42.14 -29.48 -53.83
N GLU A 4 42.03 -28.25 -53.32
CA GLU A 4 43.17 -27.48 -52.79
C GLU A 4 43.65 -28.06 -51.45
N ARG A 5 42.70 -28.51 -50.61
CA ARG A 5 42.99 -29.16 -49.32
C ARG A 5 43.58 -30.55 -49.51
N GLU A 6 43.11 -31.29 -50.51
CA GLU A 6 43.66 -32.61 -50.86
C GLU A 6 45.08 -32.51 -51.41
N ARG A 7 45.37 -31.59 -52.34
CA ARG A 7 46.74 -31.36 -52.84
C ARG A 7 47.72 -30.89 -51.76
N LEU A 8 47.22 -30.14 -50.77
CA LEU A 8 48.03 -29.69 -49.64
C LEU A 8 48.33 -30.85 -48.67
N ASN A 9 47.38 -31.76 -48.47
CA ASN A 9 47.57 -32.96 -47.67
C ASN A 9 48.56 -33.95 -48.34
N GLU A 10 48.48 -34.15 -49.66
CA GLU A 10 49.46 -34.99 -50.39
C GLU A 10 50.90 -34.47 -50.27
N ARG A 11 51.10 -33.14 -50.31
CA ARG A 11 52.43 -32.54 -50.09
C ARG A 11 52.92 -32.71 -48.66
N ILE A 12 52.03 -32.74 -47.68
CA ILE A 12 52.38 -32.95 -46.26
C ILE A 12 52.84 -34.40 -46.03
N ASP A 13 52.24 -35.39 -46.69
CA ASP A 13 52.63 -36.81 -46.59
C ASP A 13 54.01 -37.12 -47.20
N THR A 14 54.50 -36.29 -48.13
CA THR A 14 55.84 -36.46 -48.74
C THR A 14 57.01 -35.90 -47.90
N LEU A 15 56.74 -35.23 -46.78
CA LEU A 15 57.76 -34.65 -45.91
C LEU A 15 58.22 -35.65 -44.83
N PRO A 16 59.52 -35.72 -44.48
CA PRO A 16 60.03 -36.58 -43.39
C PRO A 16 59.25 -36.36 -42.08
N GLU A 17 59.01 -37.41 -41.31
CA GLU A 17 58.14 -37.40 -40.11
C GLU A 17 58.42 -36.25 -39.12
N THR A 18 59.68 -35.82 -39.01
CA THR A 18 60.10 -34.69 -38.17
C THR A 18 59.56 -33.34 -38.65
N GLN A 19 59.47 -33.10 -39.97
CA GLN A 19 58.93 -31.86 -40.53
C GLN A 19 57.40 -31.78 -40.38
N GLN A 20 56.71 -32.92 -40.50
CA GLN A 20 55.27 -32.99 -40.22
C GLN A 20 54.96 -32.68 -38.74
N GLN A 21 55.78 -33.19 -37.82
CA GLN A 21 55.62 -32.92 -36.38
C GLN A 21 55.84 -31.44 -36.05
N VAL A 22 56.83 -30.79 -36.65
CA VAL A 22 57.06 -29.34 -36.45
C VAL A 22 55.86 -28.54 -36.93
N LEU A 23 55.35 -28.81 -38.13
CA LEU A 23 54.16 -28.12 -38.67
C LEU A 23 52.92 -28.31 -37.78
N ARG A 24 52.69 -29.52 -37.26
CA ARG A 24 51.59 -29.79 -36.33
C ARG A 24 51.74 -28.98 -35.04
N ARG A 25 52.93 -28.99 -34.41
CA ARG A 25 53.18 -28.22 -33.19
C ARG A 25 53.05 -26.71 -33.40
N THR A 26 53.53 -26.18 -34.53
CA THR A 26 53.36 -24.76 -34.87
C THR A 26 51.88 -24.40 -34.99
N ARG A 27 51.09 -25.24 -35.65
CA ARG A 27 49.64 -25.05 -35.76
C ARG A 27 48.95 -25.13 -34.40
N ASP A 28 49.37 -26.05 -33.54
CA ASP A 28 48.81 -26.17 -32.18
C ASP A 28 49.12 -24.92 -31.34
N VAL A 29 50.33 -24.36 -31.45
CA VAL A 29 50.70 -23.10 -30.77
C VAL A 29 49.86 -21.94 -31.29
N GLU A 30 49.69 -21.83 -32.61
CA GLU A 30 48.91 -20.78 -33.25
C GLU A 30 47.42 -20.85 -32.85
N LEU A 31 46.83 -22.05 -32.89
CA LEU A 31 45.45 -22.30 -32.43
C LEU A 31 45.27 -21.96 -30.94
N ASN A 32 46.22 -22.37 -30.09
CA ASN A 32 46.15 -22.05 -28.67
C ASN A 32 46.25 -20.55 -28.41
N GLN A 33 47.06 -19.84 -29.20
CA GLN A 33 47.20 -18.39 -29.10
C GLN A 33 45.91 -17.68 -29.54
N GLU A 34 45.27 -18.15 -30.61
CA GLU A 34 43.97 -17.65 -31.07
C GLU A 34 42.87 -17.85 -30.01
N VAL A 35 42.76 -19.07 -29.46
CA VAL A 35 41.79 -19.38 -28.38
C VAL A 35 42.04 -18.52 -27.14
N TYR A 36 43.30 -18.30 -26.76
CA TYR A 36 43.65 -17.42 -25.65
C TYR A 36 43.19 -15.97 -25.88
N LEU A 37 43.40 -15.42 -27.09
CA LEU A 37 42.95 -14.08 -27.44
C LEU A 37 41.41 -13.97 -27.45
N GLN A 38 40.72 -14.99 -27.97
CA GLN A 38 39.26 -15.04 -27.94
C GLN A 38 38.71 -15.04 -26.50
N LEU A 39 39.30 -15.86 -25.62
CA LEU A 39 38.90 -15.92 -24.22
C LEU A 39 39.16 -14.58 -23.50
N ARG A 40 40.31 -13.94 -23.76
CA ARG A 40 40.63 -12.60 -23.24
C ARG A 40 39.59 -11.57 -23.64
N ASN A 41 39.19 -11.56 -24.90
CA ASN A 41 38.15 -10.65 -25.41
C ASN A 41 36.81 -10.90 -24.72
N LYS A 42 36.40 -12.17 -24.55
CA LYS A 42 35.14 -12.51 -23.87
C LYS A 42 35.13 -12.09 -22.41
N ILE A 43 36.26 -12.25 -21.70
CA ILE A 43 36.40 -11.76 -20.33
C ILE A 43 36.24 -10.23 -20.27
N GLN A 44 36.83 -9.50 -21.22
CA GLN A 44 36.72 -8.05 -21.26
C GLN A 44 35.27 -7.61 -21.58
N GLU A 45 34.61 -8.27 -22.51
CA GLU A 45 33.19 -8.03 -22.83
C GLU A 45 32.31 -8.26 -21.60
N MET A 46 32.52 -9.36 -20.86
CA MET A 46 31.77 -9.63 -19.62
C MET A 46 32.06 -8.61 -18.51
N LYS A 47 33.30 -8.11 -18.41
CA LYS A 47 33.64 -7.02 -17.47
C LYS A 47 32.92 -5.73 -17.85
N ILE A 48 32.87 -5.40 -19.14
CA ILE A 48 32.13 -4.23 -19.64
C ILE A 48 30.63 -4.43 -19.41
N ALA A 49 30.07 -5.59 -19.72
CA ALA A 49 28.67 -5.91 -19.48
C ALA A 49 28.32 -5.81 -17.99
N LYS A 50 29.15 -6.38 -17.10
CA LYS A 50 28.99 -6.28 -15.65
C LYS A 50 29.06 -4.82 -15.17
N ALA A 51 30.02 -4.05 -15.67
CA ALA A 51 30.14 -2.62 -15.36
C ALA A 51 28.95 -1.81 -15.92
N SER A 52 28.42 -2.18 -17.09
CA SER A 52 27.22 -1.59 -17.70
C SER A 52 25.92 -2.01 -17.00
N THR A 53 25.92 -3.15 -16.29
CA THR A 53 24.79 -3.61 -15.47
C THR A 53 24.72 -2.84 -14.16
N VAL A 54 25.82 -2.21 -13.73
CA VAL A 54 25.78 -1.16 -12.70
C VAL A 54 25.18 0.08 -13.37
N GLY A 55 23.85 0.08 -13.50
CA GLY A 55 23.10 1.20 -14.02
C GLY A 55 23.44 2.45 -13.22
N ASN A 56 23.72 3.54 -13.93
CA ASN A 56 23.89 4.85 -13.34
C ASN A 56 22.54 5.29 -12.77
N MET A 57 22.20 4.84 -11.56
CA MET A 57 20.99 5.26 -10.86
C MET A 57 21.19 6.71 -10.42
N ARG A 58 20.85 7.64 -11.31
CA ARG A 58 20.65 9.03 -10.94
C ARG A 58 19.24 9.12 -10.35
N ILE A 59 19.15 9.46 -9.08
CA ILE A 59 17.87 9.78 -8.44
C ILE A 59 17.29 10.97 -9.21
N LEU A 60 16.20 10.74 -9.97
CA LEU A 60 15.50 11.81 -10.70
C LEU A 60 14.50 12.55 -9.82
N ASP A 61 13.97 11.87 -8.80
CA ASP A 61 13.05 12.46 -7.83
C ASP A 61 13.16 11.68 -6.51
N GLU A 62 13.13 12.38 -5.40
CA GLU A 62 13.18 11.78 -4.06
C GLU A 62 11.80 11.20 -3.75
N ALA A 63 11.74 10.02 -3.12
CA ALA A 63 10.46 9.40 -2.79
C ALA A 63 9.72 10.28 -1.76
N VAL A 64 8.76 11.09 -2.22
CA VAL A 64 7.92 11.90 -1.35
C VAL A 64 6.99 10.97 -0.58
N VAL A 65 7.37 10.68 0.67
CA VAL A 65 6.45 10.11 1.64
C VAL A 65 5.35 11.14 1.90
N GLN A 66 4.12 10.82 1.52
CA GLN A 66 2.98 11.67 1.87
C GLN A 66 2.88 11.75 3.40
N PRO A 67 3.02 12.94 4.00
CA PRO A 67 2.99 13.09 5.46
C PRO A 67 1.58 12.85 6.02
N GLU A 68 0.55 12.97 5.18
CA GLU A 68 -0.84 12.80 5.58
C GLU A 68 -1.35 11.38 5.27
N PRO A 69 -2.01 10.73 6.25
CA PRO A 69 -2.67 9.44 6.04
C PRO A 69 -3.78 9.59 5.00
N VAL A 70 -3.71 8.83 3.91
CA VAL A 70 -4.75 8.78 2.86
C VAL A 70 -6.09 8.31 3.45
N GLU A 71 -6.04 7.45 4.47
CA GLU A 71 -7.18 6.90 5.19
C GLU A 71 -6.83 6.56 6.66
N PRO A 72 -7.79 6.51 7.60
CA PRO A 72 -9.17 6.98 7.49
C PRO A 72 -9.29 8.48 7.81
N LYS A 73 -10.25 9.16 7.18
CA LYS A 73 -10.56 10.59 7.42
C LYS A 73 -11.24 10.78 8.77
N LYS A 74 -10.49 10.64 9.87
CA LYS A 74 -10.97 10.76 11.27
C LYS A 74 -11.86 11.99 11.52
N PRO A 75 -11.55 13.20 11.00
CA PRO A 75 -12.40 14.37 11.21
C PRO A 75 -13.82 14.19 10.62
N LEU A 76 -13.92 13.60 9.42
CA LEU A 76 -15.20 13.35 8.77
C LEU A 76 -16.08 12.38 9.58
N ILE A 77 -15.47 11.33 10.14
CA ILE A 77 -16.16 10.33 10.97
C ILE A 77 -16.71 10.98 12.23
N VAL A 78 -15.91 11.81 12.91
CA VAL A 78 -16.33 12.50 14.15
C VAL A 78 -17.49 13.46 13.89
N VAL A 79 -17.44 14.23 12.79
CA VAL A 79 -18.53 15.15 12.41
C VAL A 79 -19.83 14.38 12.16
N LEU A 80 -19.77 13.30 11.38
CA LEU A 80 -20.96 12.49 11.07
C LEU A 80 -21.53 11.81 12.32
N ALA A 81 -20.67 11.24 13.18
CA ALA A 81 -21.10 10.62 14.42
C ALA A 81 -21.78 11.63 15.36
N THR A 82 -21.26 12.84 15.45
CA THR A 82 -21.83 13.91 16.30
C THR A 82 -23.19 14.37 15.78
N LEU A 83 -23.32 14.57 14.47
CA LEU A 83 -24.59 14.97 13.86
C LEU A 83 -25.67 13.88 14.03
N LEU A 84 -25.33 12.62 13.74
CA LEU A 84 -26.26 11.51 13.89
C LEU A 84 -26.64 11.27 15.35
N GLY A 85 -25.66 11.31 16.26
CA GLY A 85 -25.91 11.19 17.70
C GLY A 85 -26.81 12.31 18.23
N GLY A 86 -26.56 13.56 17.82
CA GLY A 86 -27.41 14.71 18.18
C GLY A 86 -28.83 14.57 17.67
N MET A 87 -29.01 14.16 16.41
CA MET A 87 -30.33 13.91 15.82
C MET A 87 -31.10 12.82 16.57
N LEU A 88 -30.43 11.73 16.92
CA LEU A 88 -31.02 10.64 17.71
C LEU A 88 -31.40 11.09 19.12
N ALA A 89 -30.54 11.87 19.79
CA ALA A 89 -30.83 12.39 21.12
C ALA A 89 -32.09 13.27 21.12
N VAL A 90 -32.21 14.19 20.16
CA VAL A 90 -33.43 15.01 20.01
C VAL A 90 -34.65 14.14 19.74
N GLY A 91 -34.54 13.16 18.84
CA GLY A 91 -35.61 12.21 18.56
C GLY A 91 -36.09 11.45 19.80
N ILE A 92 -35.16 10.95 20.61
CA ILE A 92 -35.47 10.23 21.86
C ILE A 92 -36.19 11.15 22.86
N VAL A 93 -35.72 12.39 23.04
CA VAL A 93 -36.35 13.36 23.95
C VAL A 93 -37.77 13.67 23.51
N LEU A 94 -38.00 13.89 22.22
CA LEU A 94 -39.34 14.15 21.68
C LEU A 94 -40.28 12.95 21.87
N VAL A 95 -39.82 11.74 21.58
CA VAL A 95 -40.61 10.51 21.82
C VAL A 95 -40.92 10.35 23.31
N ARG A 96 -39.95 10.59 24.19
CA ARG A 96 -40.16 10.54 25.65
C ARG A 96 -41.15 11.61 26.12
N GLY A 97 -41.12 12.81 25.55
CA GLY A 97 -42.10 13.87 25.81
C GLY A 97 -43.50 13.50 25.35
N LEU A 98 -43.65 12.94 24.14
CA LEU A 98 -44.95 12.50 23.60
C LEU A 98 -45.57 11.35 24.41
N LEU A 99 -44.74 10.48 24.99
CA LEU A 99 -45.18 9.41 25.87
C LEU A 99 -45.50 9.90 27.30
N ARG A 100 -44.93 11.03 27.73
CA ARG A 100 -45.29 11.72 28.99
C ARG A 100 -46.56 12.54 28.77
N ARG A 101 -47.71 11.91 28.99
CA ARG A 101 -49.01 12.61 29.02
C ARG A 101 -49.29 13.08 30.45
N GLY A 102 -48.96 14.32 30.76
CA GLY A 102 -49.28 14.99 32.03
C GLY A 102 -49.69 16.44 31.80
N VAL A 103 -50.36 17.04 32.77
CA VAL A 103 -50.66 18.48 32.75
C VAL A 103 -49.42 19.21 33.26
N GLU A 104 -48.78 19.98 32.38
CA GLU A 104 -47.47 20.59 32.67
C GLU A 104 -47.59 22.04 33.17
N SER A 105 -48.75 22.66 33.02
CA SER A 105 -48.98 24.07 33.40
C SER A 105 -50.36 24.28 34.00
N ALA A 106 -50.46 25.29 34.87
CA ALA A 106 -51.73 25.69 35.48
C ALA A 106 -52.71 26.22 34.41
N GLU A 107 -52.21 26.89 33.38
CA GLU A 107 -53.04 27.37 32.26
C GLU A 107 -53.76 26.23 31.52
N GLN A 108 -53.11 25.06 31.36
CA GLN A 108 -53.75 23.88 30.76
C GLN A 108 -54.93 23.35 31.58
N VAL A 109 -54.94 23.57 32.91
CA VAL A 109 -56.06 23.18 33.79
C VAL A 109 -57.20 24.19 33.70
N GLU A 110 -56.86 25.48 33.64
CA GLU A 110 -57.84 26.57 33.50
C GLU A 110 -58.60 26.50 32.16
N GLU A 111 -57.91 26.14 31.07
CA GLU A 111 -58.51 26.00 29.73
C GLU A 111 -59.54 24.86 29.66
N VAL A 112 -59.41 23.84 30.53
CA VAL A 112 -60.37 22.74 30.67
C VAL A 112 -61.56 23.13 31.59
N GLY A 113 -61.60 24.38 32.08
CA GLY A 113 -62.71 24.94 32.85
C GLY A 113 -62.64 24.68 34.36
N LEU A 114 -61.48 24.26 34.87
CA LEU A 114 -61.24 24.04 36.30
C LEU A 114 -60.59 25.30 36.91
N PRO A 115 -61.21 25.97 37.90
CA PRO A 115 -60.62 27.14 38.53
C PRO A 115 -59.38 26.76 39.34
N VAL A 116 -58.24 27.37 39.04
CA VAL A 116 -56.98 27.18 39.78
C VAL A 116 -56.91 28.20 40.92
N TYR A 117 -57.07 27.73 42.16
CA TYR A 117 -57.06 28.60 43.34
C TYR A 117 -55.67 28.82 43.93
N ALA A 118 -54.73 27.89 43.72
CA ALA A 118 -53.33 28.00 44.16
C ALA A 118 -52.44 27.01 43.40
N SER A 119 -51.25 27.44 43.00
CA SER A 119 -50.18 26.56 42.51
C SER A 119 -49.22 26.22 43.65
N VAL A 120 -49.11 24.94 44.02
CA VAL A 120 -48.16 24.49 45.05
C VAL A 120 -46.91 23.92 44.35
N PRO A 121 -45.76 24.60 44.40
CA PRO A 121 -44.57 24.20 43.64
C PRO A 121 -43.80 23.02 44.26
N LEU A 122 -43.96 22.75 45.56
CA LEU A 122 -43.40 21.58 46.23
C LEU A 122 -44.46 20.92 47.09
N SER A 123 -44.94 19.75 46.68
CA SER A 123 -45.70 18.85 47.56
C SER A 123 -44.91 17.57 47.80
N ASP A 124 -44.94 17.06 49.03
CA ASP A 124 -44.26 15.83 49.43
C ASP A 124 -44.77 14.61 48.64
N GLU A 125 -46.04 14.65 48.21
CA GLU A 125 -46.65 13.62 47.36
C GLU A 125 -46.17 13.73 45.89
N GLN A 126 -45.93 14.94 45.35
CA GLN A 126 -45.23 15.07 44.06
C GLN A 126 -43.80 14.57 44.11
N GLN A 127 -43.07 14.78 45.21
CA GLN A 127 -41.71 14.25 45.35
C GLN A 127 -41.67 12.72 45.30
N LYS A 128 -42.65 12.03 45.91
CA LYS A 128 -42.77 10.57 45.83
C LYS A 128 -43.13 10.07 44.44
N LEU A 129 -43.96 10.80 43.69
CA LEU A 129 -44.32 10.46 42.31
C LEU A 129 -43.13 10.65 41.36
N VAL A 130 -42.36 11.73 41.52
CA VAL A 130 -41.14 11.99 40.75
C VAL A 130 -40.04 10.96 41.08
N GLN A 131 -39.85 10.61 42.35
CA GLN A 131 -38.90 9.56 42.75
C GLN A 131 -39.26 8.17 42.21
N ARG A 132 -40.55 7.88 42.00
CA ARG A 132 -41.01 6.60 41.44
C ARG A 132 -40.77 6.49 39.93
N ASP A 133 -40.79 7.61 39.20
CA ASP A 133 -40.45 7.68 37.77
C ASP A 133 -38.93 7.71 37.50
N GLU A 134 -38.12 7.96 38.54
CA GLU A 134 -36.66 8.08 38.48
C GLU A 134 -35.90 6.86 39.04
N ALA A 135 -36.61 5.83 39.52
CA ALA A 135 -36.00 4.56 39.91
C ALA A 135 -35.66 3.71 38.65
N PRO A 136 -34.47 3.04 38.62
CA PRO A 136 -33.92 2.39 37.42
C PRO A 136 -34.70 1.15 36.95
#